data_AF-A0A6C0KRZ5-F1
#
_entry.id   AF-A0A6C0KRZ5-F1
#
_cell.length_a   1.000
_cell.length_b   1.000
_cell.length_c   1.000
_cell.angle_alpha   90.00
_cell.angle_beta   90.00
_cell.angle_gamma   90.00
#
_symmetry.space_group_name_H-M   'P 1'
#
loop_
_entity.id
_entity.type
_entity.pdbx_description
1 polymer ?
#
loop_
_entity_poly.entity_id
_entity_poly.type
_entity_poly.pdbx_seq_one_letter_code
_entity_poly.pdbx_strand_id
1 'polypeptide(L)'
;MFLIYSLIIIFTILIIYPIILAFFGNNKNTIIEGLDSSDSDYKPYNLNDPNNALILGQQNAGNIEVLKGRMDSYSNSQNDTQQKVDSLQQNVDSLQTQIQGLVQQQADFAQEIAGTTPPDISGADT
;
A
#
# COMPACT_ATOMS: atom_id res chain seq x y z
N MET A 1 -4.91 71.94 21.52
CA MET A 1 -4.99 71.62 20.07
C MET A 1 -3.81 70.79 19.58
N PHE A 2 -2.55 71.20 19.79
CA PHE A 2 -1.37 70.42 19.38
C PHE A 2 -1.36 68.96 19.86
N LEU A 3 -1.76 68.71 21.10
CA LEU A 3 -1.83 67.35 21.65
C LEU A 3 -2.84 66.46 20.92
N ILE A 4 -3.98 67.01 20.52
CA ILE A 4 -5.02 66.29 19.77
C ILE A 4 -4.50 65.94 18.37
N TYR A 5 -3.85 66.89 17.67
CA TYR A 5 -3.26 66.62 16.37
C TYR A 5 -2.13 65.59 16.43
N SER A 6 -1.30 65.63 17.47
CA SER A 6 -0.22 64.66 17.67
C SER A 6 -0.76 63.25 17.93
N LEU A 7 -1.84 63.13 18.69
CA LEU A 7 -2.52 61.86 18.95
C LEU A 7 -3.13 61.26 17.67
N ILE A 8 -3.79 62.08 16.85
CA ILE A 8 -4.39 61.66 15.58
C ILE A 8 -3.32 61.08 14.65
N ILE A 9 -2.17 61.75 14.51
CA ILE A 9 -1.07 61.29 13.65
C ILE A 9 -0.53 59.93 14.11
N ILE A 10 -0.34 59.74 15.42
CA ILE A 10 0.14 58.47 15.97
C ILE A 10 -0.85 57.34 15.68
N PHE A 11 -2.15 57.56 15.91
CA PHE A 11 -3.17 56.55 15.61
C PHE A 11 -3.25 56.24 14.11
N THR A 12 -3.11 57.25 13.24
CA THR A 12 -3.07 57.03 11.79
C THR A 12 -1.88 56.18 11.38
N ILE A 13 -0.69 56.41 11.93
CA ILE A 13 0.51 55.60 11.66
C ILE A 13 0.32 54.16 12.15
N LEU A 14 -0.24 53.97 13.35
CA LEU A 14 -0.50 52.64 13.91
C LEU A 14 -1.52 51.82 13.10
N ILE A 15 -2.47 52.47 12.43
CA ILE A 15 -3.43 51.81 11.54
C ILE A 15 -2.80 51.51 10.16
N ILE A 16 -1.98 52.40 9.62
CA ILE A 16 -1.37 52.24 8.29
C ILE A 16 -0.25 51.19 8.31
N TYR A 17 0.54 51.12 9.38
CA TYR A 17 1.66 50.18 9.51
C TYR A 17 1.29 48.69 9.24
N PRO A 18 0.25 48.11 9.88
CA PRO A 18 -0.15 46.73 9.60
C PRO A 18 -0.72 46.54 8.19
N ILE A 19 -1.35 47.56 7.60
CA ILE A 19 -1.86 47.51 6.21
C ILE A 19 -0.68 47.41 5.22
N ILE A 20 0.37 48.21 5.42
CA ILE A 20 1.60 48.13 4.62
C ILE A 20 2.30 46.79 4.83
N LEU A 21 2.38 46.29 6.07
CA LEU A 21 2.97 44.98 6.35
C LEU A 21 2.16 43.84 5.69
N ALA A 22 0.83 43.94 5.64
CA ALA A 22 0.00 42.95 4.96
C ALA A 22 0.11 43.00 3.43
N PHE A 23 0.28 44.19 2.83
CA PHE A 23 0.43 44.34 1.38
C PHE A 23 1.86 44.09 0.87
N PHE A 24 2.88 44.53 1.61
CA PHE A 24 4.29 44.47 1.19
C PHE A 24 5.09 43.39 1.93
N GLY A 25 4.68 42.98 3.13
CA GLY A 25 5.32 41.92 3.91
C GLY A 25 4.96 40.50 3.46
N ASN A 26 3.98 40.34 2.57
CA ASN A 26 3.51 39.05 2.06
C ASN A 26 4.32 38.48 0.87
N ASN A 27 5.62 38.77 0.79
CA ASN A 27 6.54 38.10 -0.14
C ASN A 27 7.55 37.18 0.57
N LYS A 28 7.23 36.72 1.79
CA LYS A 28 7.98 35.63 2.45
C LYS A 28 7.10 34.59 3.14
N ASN A 29 5.84 34.48 2.74
CA ASN A 29 5.09 33.24 2.92
C ASN A 29 5.30 32.36 1.69
N THR A 30 6.57 32.08 1.36
CA THR A 30 6.87 30.70 0.97
C THR A 30 6.71 29.91 2.25
N ILE A 31 5.47 29.55 2.59
CA ILE A 31 5.28 28.29 3.27
C ILE A 31 5.91 27.30 2.29
N ILE A 32 7.17 26.98 2.52
CA ILE A 32 7.83 25.85 1.88
C ILE A 32 7.21 24.66 2.61
N GLU A 33 5.95 24.39 2.26
CA GLU A 33 5.26 23.16 2.54
C GLU A 33 6.04 22.12 1.73
N GLY A 34 6.99 21.46 2.39
CA GLY A 34 7.71 20.29 1.86
C GLY A 34 6.80 19.06 1.75
N LEU A 35 5.54 19.26 1.40
CA LEU A 35 4.55 18.24 1.10
C LEU A 35 3.91 18.60 -0.24
N ASP A 36 4.74 18.77 -1.26
CA ASP A 36 4.22 18.53 -2.60
C ASP A 36 4.08 17.00 -2.71
N SER A 37 2.90 16.50 -2.31
CA SER A 37 2.52 15.07 -2.31
C SER A 37 2.59 14.43 -3.70
N SER A 38 3.00 15.19 -4.71
CA SER A 38 3.22 14.78 -6.10
C SER A 38 4.50 13.97 -6.28
N ASP A 39 5.45 14.02 -5.34
CA ASP A 39 6.73 13.34 -5.45
C ASP A 39 6.72 12.03 -4.64
N SER A 40 6.37 10.92 -5.30
CA SER A 40 6.23 9.59 -4.68
C SER A 40 7.56 8.87 -4.41
N ASP A 41 8.69 9.56 -4.61
CA ASP A 41 10.03 8.99 -4.53
C ASP A 41 10.79 9.41 -3.27
N TYR A 42 11.58 8.47 -2.76
CA TYR A 42 12.46 8.69 -1.61
C TYR A 42 13.52 9.74 -1.94
N LYS A 43 13.77 10.67 -1.00
CA LYS A 43 14.80 11.70 -1.13
C LYS A 43 15.88 11.56 -0.05
N PRO A 44 17.18 11.59 -0.41
CA PRO A 44 18.27 11.50 0.55
C PRO A 44 18.37 12.77 1.42
N TYR A 45 18.77 12.58 2.68
CA TYR A 45 18.92 13.67 3.66
C TYR A 45 20.05 14.63 3.29
N ASN A 46 19.80 15.94 3.43
CA ASN A 46 20.86 16.93 3.28
C ASN A 46 21.57 17.16 4.61
N LEU A 47 22.73 16.52 4.78
CA LEU A 47 23.53 16.58 6.02
C LEU A 47 24.54 17.74 6.06
N ASN A 48 24.68 18.50 4.97
CA ASN A 48 25.73 19.51 4.82
C ASN A 48 25.30 20.91 5.28
N ASP A 49 24.06 21.08 5.73
CA ASP A 49 23.52 22.36 6.19
C ASP A 49 23.37 22.36 7.73
N PRO A 50 24.22 23.12 8.46
CA PRO A 50 24.26 23.09 9.92
C PRO A 50 23.04 23.74 10.60
N ASN A 51 22.15 24.44 9.89
CA ASN A 51 20.96 25.09 10.45
C ASN A 51 19.63 24.44 10.02
N ASN A 52 19.65 23.17 9.60
CA ASN A 52 18.57 22.59 8.81
C ASN A 52 17.61 21.63 9.54
N ALA A 53 17.42 21.80 10.86
CA ALA A 53 16.48 20.95 11.62
C ALA A 53 15.06 20.93 11.01
N LEU A 54 14.61 22.04 10.44
CA LEU A 54 13.32 22.14 9.77
C LEU A 54 13.29 21.35 8.44
N ILE A 55 14.31 21.49 7.60
CA ILE A 55 14.40 20.75 6.32
C ILE A 55 14.56 19.24 6.57
N LEU A 56 15.31 18.83 7.60
CA LEU A 56 15.41 17.43 7.99
C LEU A 56 14.06 16.87 8.49
N GLY A 57 13.31 17.66 9.26
CA GLY A 57 11.95 17.31 9.67
C GLY A 57 11.01 17.13 8.47
N GLN A 58 11.12 17.99 7.46
CA GLN A 58 10.35 17.87 6.21
C GLN A 58 10.75 16.64 5.40
N GLN A 59 12.05 16.36 5.26
CA GLN A 59 12.55 15.16 4.59
C GLN A 59 12.11 13.88 5.30
N ASN A 60 12.07 13.88 6.64
CA ASN A 60 11.52 12.77 7.42
C ASN A 60 10.04 12.54 7.09
N ALA A 61 9.23 13.60 7.07
CA ALA A 61 7.81 13.50 6.77
C ALA A 61 7.55 12.96 5.35
N GLY A 62 8.28 13.46 4.34
CA GLY A 62 8.17 12.97 2.97
C GLY A 62 8.60 11.51 2.83
N ASN A 63 9.74 11.13 3.41
CA ASN A 63 10.22 9.76 3.37
C ASN A 63 9.30 8.78 4.11
N ILE A 64 8.64 9.22 5.20
CA ILE A 64 7.62 8.43 5.90
C ILE A 64 6.40 8.17 5.00
N GLU A 65 5.94 9.16 4.22
CA GLU A 65 4.80 8.95 3.31
C GLU A 65 5.15 7.96 2.19
N VAL A 66 6.38 8.01 1.64
CA VAL A 66 6.87 7.03 0.66
C VAL A 66 6.91 5.62 1.27
N LEU A 67 7.40 5.48 2.50
CA LEU A 67 7.43 4.20 3.21
C LEU A 67 6.03 3.65 3.48
N LYS A 68 5.08 4.52 3.85
CA LYS A 68 3.68 4.15 4.04
C LYS A 68 3.05 3.64 2.75
N GLY A 69 3.24 4.34 1.62
CA GLY A 69 2.74 3.88 0.32
C GLY A 69 3.32 2.53 -0.12
N ARG A 70 4.60 2.28 0.17
CA ARG A 70 5.23 0.96 -0.06
C ARG A 70 4.64 -0.12 0.85
N MET A 71 4.37 0.20 2.11
CA MET A 71 3.76 -0.73 3.07
C MET A 71 2.34 -1.10 2.66
N ASP A 72 1.53 -0.13 2.22
CA ASP A 72 0.17 -0.37 1.72
C ASP A 72 0.20 -1.27 0.48
N SER A 73 1.12 -1.01 -0.45
CA SER A 73 1.34 -1.85 -1.63
C SER A 73 1.73 -3.29 -1.26
N TYR A 74 2.62 -3.45 -0.27
CA TYR A 74 3.03 -4.75 0.23
C TYR A 74 1.87 -5.51 0.90
N SER A 75 1.09 -4.83 1.74
CA SER A 75 -0.09 -5.42 2.39
C SER A 75 -1.12 -5.90 1.37
N ASN A 76 -1.35 -5.12 0.31
CA ASN A 76 -2.27 -5.53 -0.76
C ASN A 76 -1.74 -6.76 -1.52
N SER A 77 -0.45 -6.75 -1.88
CA SER A 77 0.17 -7.89 -2.56
C SER A 77 0.16 -9.17 -1.70
N GLN A 78 0.30 -9.04 -0.37
CA GLN A 78 0.19 -10.15 0.57
C GLN A 78 -1.22 -10.75 0.56
N ASN A 79 -2.26 -9.90 0.61
CA ASN A 79 -3.65 -10.34 0.55
C ASN A 79 -3.96 -11.06 -0.76
N ASP A 80 -3.52 -10.51 -1.90
CA ASP A 80 -3.70 -11.14 -3.22
C ASP A 80 -3.02 -12.51 -3.30
N THR A 81 -1.82 -12.62 -2.71
CA THR A 81 -1.08 -13.89 -2.67
C THR A 81 -1.80 -14.92 -1.81
N GLN A 82 -2.31 -14.51 -0.64
CA GLN A 82 -3.08 -15.39 0.23
C GLN A 82 -4.32 -15.93 -0.48
N GLN A 83 -5.09 -15.06 -1.15
CA GLN A 83 -6.28 -15.48 -1.91
C GLN A 83 -5.95 -16.49 -3.02
N LYS A 84 -4.82 -16.30 -3.72
CA LYS A 84 -4.35 -17.25 -4.74
C LYS A 84 -3.99 -18.60 -4.12
N VAL A 85 -3.31 -18.60 -2.97
CA VAL A 85 -2.97 -19.84 -2.25
C VAL A 85 -4.24 -20.57 -1.79
N ASP A 86 -5.21 -19.85 -1.22
CA ASP A 86 -6.49 -20.44 -0.78
C ASP A 86 -7.25 -21.05 -1.97
N SER A 87 -7.26 -20.36 -3.12
CA SER A 87 -7.87 -20.87 -4.35
C SER A 87 -7.15 -22.11 -4.89
N LEU A 88 -5.82 -22.15 -4.82
CA LEU A 88 -5.03 -23.32 -5.21
C LEU A 88 -5.30 -24.51 -4.29
N GLN A 89 -5.42 -24.28 -2.98
CA GLN A 89 -5.79 -25.30 -2.01
C GLN A 89 -7.13 -25.94 -2.36
N GLN A 90 -8.16 -25.12 -2.61
CA GLN A 90 -9.50 -25.60 -3.00
C GLN A 90 -9.47 -26.42 -4.31
N ASN A 91 -8.71 -25.95 -5.30
CA ASN A 91 -8.56 -26.68 -6.56
C ASN A 91 -7.86 -28.03 -6.36
N VAL A 92 -6.84 -28.09 -5.51
CA VAL A 92 -6.14 -29.34 -5.16
C VAL A 92 -7.07 -30.32 -4.45
N ASP A 93 -7.88 -29.84 -3.50
CA ASP A 93 -8.87 -30.68 -2.79
C ASP A 93 -9.92 -31.25 -3.76
N SER A 94 -10.36 -30.43 -4.72
CA SER A 94 -11.28 -30.86 -5.79
C SER A 94 -10.64 -31.92 -6.69
N LEU A 95 -9.40 -31.69 -7.13
CA LEU A 95 -8.65 -32.65 -7.94
C LEU A 95 -8.44 -33.97 -7.19
N GLN A 96 -8.17 -33.91 -5.89
CA GLN A 96 -8.03 -35.11 -5.06
C GLN A 96 -9.34 -35.92 -5.02
N THR A 97 -10.49 -35.24 -4.88
CA THR A 97 -11.81 -35.88 -4.93
C THR A 97 -12.08 -36.52 -6.29
N GLN A 98 -11.75 -35.82 -7.38
CA GLN A 98 -11.90 -36.35 -8.74
C GLN A 98 -11.02 -37.59 -8.97
N ILE A 99 -9.77 -37.57 -8.50
CA ILE A 99 -8.86 -38.72 -8.58
C ILE A 99 -9.41 -39.90 -7.78
N GLN A 100 -9.92 -39.69 -6.57
CA GLN A 100 -10.53 -40.77 -5.78
C GLN A 100 -11.74 -41.38 -6.53
N GLY A 101 -12.59 -40.54 -7.14
CA GLY A 101 -13.70 -40.99 -7.97
C GLY A 101 -13.26 -41.82 -9.18
N LEU A 102 -12.21 -41.37 -9.88
CA LEU A 102 -11.63 -42.11 -11.01
C LEU A 102 -11.03 -43.45 -10.59
N VAL A 103 -10.31 -43.49 -9.46
CA VAL A 103 -9.75 -44.73 -8.91
C VAL A 103 -10.86 -45.70 -8.53
N GLN A 104 -11.94 -45.23 -7.91
CA GLN A 104 -13.09 -46.06 -7.58
C GLN A 104 -13.76 -46.61 -8.85
N GLN A 105 -14.03 -45.77 -9.84
CA GLN A 105 -14.60 -46.22 -11.12
C GLN A 105 -13.72 -47.25 -11.83
N GLN A 106 -12.39 -47.07 -11.77
CA GLN A 106 -11.46 -48.03 -12.36
C GLN A 106 -11.48 -49.37 -11.61
N ALA A 107 -11.59 -49.35 -10.28
CA ALA A 107 -11.72 -50.56 -9.47
C ALA A 107 -13.04 -51.30 -9.77
N ASP A 108 -14.15 -50.57 -9.84
CA ASP A 108 -15.46 -51.14 -10.15
C ASP A 108 -15.47 -51.77 -11.54
N PHE A 109 -14.92 -51.08 -12.55
CA PHE A 109 -14.79 -51.59 -13.91
C PHE A 109 -13.88 -52.82 -14.00
N ALA A 110 -12.75 -52.83 -13.28
CA ALA A 110 -11.87 -53.99 -13.23
C ALA A 110 -12.57 -55.21 -12.62
N GLN A 111 -13.41 -55.00 -11.59
CA GLN A 111 -14.18 -56.06 -10.96
C GLN A 111 -15.32 -56.57 -11.85
N GLU A 112 -15.95 -55.69 -12.63
CA GLU A 112 -16.94 -56.06 -13.65
C GLU A 112 -16.32 -56.89 -14.77
N ILE A 113 -15.13 -56.52 -15.26
CA ILE A 113 -14.41 -57.27 -16.30
C ILE A 113 -13.88 -58.61 -15.78
N ALA A 114 -13.35 -58.65 -14.54
CA ALA A 114 -12.78 -59.87 -13.99
C ALA A 114 -13.81 -60.99 -13.84
N GLY A 115 -15.10 -60.63 -13.68
CA GLY A 115 -16.19 -61.58 -13.47
C GLY A 115 -16.04 -62.39 -12.17
N THR A 116 -17.13 -62.99 -11.69
CA THR A 116 -17.11 -63.83 -10.48
C THR A 116 -16.74 -65.29 -10.76
N THR A 117 -16.44 -65.64 -12.01
CA THR A 117 -16.26 -67.01 -12.46
C THR A 117 -14.83 -67.19 -12.98
N PRO A 118 -14.02 -68.07 -12.37
CA PRO A 118 -12.70 -68.40 -12.90
C PRO A 118 -12.82 -68.80 -14.39
N PRO A 119 -11.88 -68.40 -15.26
CA PRO A 119 -11.87 -68.88 -16.64
C PRO A 119 -11.85 -70.40 -16.64
N ASP A 120 -12.81 -71.03 -17.33
CA ASP A 120 -12.81 -72.47 -17.57
C ASP A 120 -11.67 -72.77 -18.55
N ILE A 121 -10.48 -72.99 -18.01
CA ILE A 121 -9.32 -73.46 -18.75
C ILE A 121 -9.49 -74.96 -18.95
N SER A 122 -9.94 -75.35 -20.15
CA SER A 122 -10.17 -76.75 -20.57
C SER A 122 -8.89 -77.59 -20.70
N GLY A 123 -7.92 -77.42 -19.80
CA GLY A 123 -6.61 -78.09 -19.83
C GLY A 123 -5.83 -78.05 -18.52
N ALA A 124 -6.43 -77.64 -17.39
CA ALA A 124 -5.79 -77.69 -16.07
C ALA A 124 -6.11 -78.95 -15.26
N ASP A 125 -6.97 -79.83 -15.77
CA ASP A 125 -7.20 -81.17 -15.24
C ASP A 125 -6.25 -82.18 -15.93
N THR A 126 -5.03 -82.30 -15.42
CA THR A 126 -4.15 -83.47 -15.62
C THR A 126 -3.35 -83.77 -14.37
#